data_AF-A0A2V6GYJ0-F1
#
_entry.id   AF-A0A2V6GYJ0-F1
#
_cell.length_a   1.000
_cell.length_b   1.000
_cell.length_c   1.000
_cell.angle_alpha   90.00
_cell.angle_beta   90.00
_cell.angle_gamma   90.00
#
_symmetry.space_group_name_H-M   'P 1'
#
loop_
_entity.id
_entity.type
_entity.pdbx_description
1 polymer ?
#
loop_
_entity_poly.entity_id
_entity_poly.type
_entity_poly.pdbx_seq_one_letter_code
_entity_poly.pdbx_strand_id
1 'polypeptide(L)'
;VTTNAVWHSLRGIAFANTGKTAEAENEQKQFREVADKIPPEQMYDMLNNVGAVFKIHENLLAAEIDRSRHDDKAAIDLLKQSVAAEDALNYSEPPPWYPPVRPILGRLLLEDKDFAEAEKVFRADLEKHPRNARALAGLRDCLNAQGRKYEADQIDQQFHAAWKVAAVTNAAASKR
;
A
#
# COMPACT_ATOMS: atom_id res chain seq x y z
N VAL A 1 12.34 -17.17 9.90
CA VAL A 1 13.02 -16.76 8.65
C VAL A 1 12.13 -15.80 7.86
N THR A 2 10.88 -16.16 7.58
CA THR A 2 9.87 -15.27 6.96
C THR A 2 9.73 -13.92 7.68
N THR A 3 9.64 -13.92 9.01
CA THR A 3 9.58 -12.70 9.84
C THR A 3 10.80 -11.78 9.66
N ASN A 4 11.99 -12.34 9.43
CA ASN A 4 13.20 -11.53 9.22
C ASN A 4 13.22 -10.89 7.84
N ALA A 5 12.76 -11.58 6.80
CA ALA A 5 12.60 -10.98 5.47
C ALA A 5 11.59 -9.82 5.52
N VAL A 6 10.41 -10.05 6.11
CA VAL A 6 9.40 -8.99 6.31
C VAL A 6 9.96 -7.81 7.11
N TRP A 7 10.79 -8.07 8.13
CA TRP A 7 11.46 -7.01 8.87
C TRP A 7 12.38 -6.16 8.00
N HIS A 8 13.25 -6.78 7.20
CA HIS A 8 14.13 -6.08 6.28
C HIS A 8 13.35 -5.24 5.27
N SER A 9 12.27 -5.79 4.69
CA SER A 9 11.49 -5.04 3.70
C SER A 9 10.81 -3.81 4.30
N LEU A 10 10.17 -3.96 5.46
CA LEU A 10 9.51 -2.84 6.14
C LEU A 10 10.52 -1.79 6.64
N ARG A 11 11.69 -2.22 7.13
CA ARG A 11 12.76 -1.32 7.55
C ARG A 11 13.35 -0.56 6.36
N GLY A 12 13.52 -1.22 5.21
CA GLY A 12 13.96 -0.57 3.97
C GLY A 12 12.98 0.49 3.50
N ILE A 13 11.67 0.19 3.51
CA ILE A 13 10.62 1.16 3.19
C ILE A 13 10.70 2.37 4.13
N ALA A 14 10.91 2.15 5.43
CA ALA A 14 11.06 3.25 6.39
C ALA A 14 12.30 4.11 6.12
N PHE A 15 13.43 3.50 5.73
CA PHE A 15 14.63 4.23 5.33
C PHE A 15 14.40 5.06 4.06
N ALA A 16 13.79 4.47 3.03
CA ALA A 16 13.47 5.17 1.79
C ALA A 16 12.58 6.41 2.05
N ASN A 17 11.53 6.24 2.85
CA ASN A 17 10.62 7.31 3.25
C ASN A 17 11.26 8.42 4.11
N THR A 18 12.46 8.19 4.65
CA THR A 18 13.22 9.19 5.42
C THR A 18 14.43 9.74 4.66
N GLY A 19 14.52 9.47 3.36
CA GLY A 19 15.61 9.93 2.48
C GLY A 19 16.93 9.16 2.64
N LYS A 20 16.91 8.06 3.40
CA LYS A 20 18.06 7.19 3.66
C LYS A 20 18.17 6.10 2.60
N THR A 21 18.32 6.53 1.34
CA THR A 21 18.26 5.64 0.16
C THR A 21 19.32 4.54 0.22
N ALA A 22 20.55 4.84 0.65
CA ALA A 22 21.62 3.84 0.74
C ALA A 22 21.31 2.75 1.79
N GLU A 23 20.77 3.14 2.95
CA GLU A 23 20.33 2.18 3.95
C GLU A 23 19.15 1.33 3.45
N ALA A 24 18.22 1.92 2.71
CA ALA A 24 17.11 1.20 2.10
C ALA A 24 17.56 0.15 1.08
N GLU A 25 18.53 0.49 0.23
CA GLU A 25 19.17 -0.45 -0.71
C GLU A 25 19.86 -1.61 -0.01
N ASN A 26 20.55 -1.33 1.10
CA ASN A 26 21.15 -2.37 1.92
C ASN A 26 20.08 -3.30 2.53
N GLU A 27 18.97 -2.75 3.03
CA GLU A 27 17.85 -3.56 3.50
C GLU A 27 17.21 -4.40 2.37
N GLN A 28 17.10 -3.87 1.16
CA GLN A 28 16.62 -4.63 0.00
C GLN A 28 17.54 -5.81 -0.32
N LYS A 29 18.85 -5.62 -0.25
CA LYS A 29 19.81 -6.72 -0.40
C LYS A 29 19.60 -7.78 0.70
N GLN A 30 19.48 -7.37 1.96
CA GLN A 30 19.23 -8.29 3.08
C GLN A 30 17.89 -9.01 2.95
N PHE A 31 16.84 -8.33 2.50
CA PHE A 31 15.54 -8.93 2.20
C PHE A 31 15.69 -10.06 1.19
N ARG A 32 16.31 -9.79 0.03
CA ARG A 32 16.53 -10.79 -1.03
C ARG A 32 17.36 -11.98 -0.53
N GLU A 33 18.47 -11.73 0.19
CA GLU A 33 19.32 -12.79 0.76
C GLU A 33 18.59 -13.73 1.73
N VAL A 34 17.61 -13.21 2.49
CA VAL A 34 16.79 -14.02 3.39
C VAL A 34 15.64 -14.68 2.64
N ALA A 35 15.02 -13.98 1.69
CA ALA A 35 13.93 -14.48 0.86
C ALA A 35 14.35 -15.68 0.00
N ASP A 36 15.54 -15.65 -0.60
CA ASP A 36 16.07 -16.73 -1.45
C ASP A 36 16.28 -18.05 -0.69
N LYS A 37 16.33 -18.00 0.64
CA LYS A 37 16.47 -19.19 1.51
C LYS A 37 15.13 -19.82 1.87
N ILE A 38 14.01 -19.19 1.50
CA ILE A 38 12.66 -19.68 1.78
C ILE A 38 12.09 -20.22 0.48
N PRO A 39 11.65 -21.48 0.43
CA PRO A 39 11.00 -22.02 -0.77
C PRO A 39 9.77 -21.18 -1.14
N PRO A 40 9.65 -20.68 -2.38
CA PRO A 40 8.54 -19.80 -2.76
C PRO A 40 7.17 -20.48 -2.66
N GLU A 41 7.12 -21.80 -2.84
CA GLU A 41 5.92 -22.64 -2.69
C GLU A 41 5.56 -22.94 -1.23
N GLN A 42 6.42 -22.60 -0.27
CA GLN A 42 6.08 -22.71 1.14
C GLN A 42 4.83 -21.88 1.42
N MET A 43 3.89 -22.42 2.18
CA MET A 43 2.68 -21.71 2.58
C MET A 43 3.03 -20.53 3.50
N TYR A 44 2.54 -19.34 3.14
CA TYR A 44 2.57 -18.14 3.97
C TYR A 44 1.37 -18.10 4.91
N ASP A 45 0.20 -18.46 4.37
CA ASP A 45 -1.03 -18.74 5.11
C ASP A 45 -1.68 -20.04 4.55
N MET A 46 -2.94 -20.31 4.87
CA MET A 46 -3.65 -21.52 4.41
C MET A 46 -3.92 -21.58 2.90
N LEU A 47 -3.80 -20.47 2.17
CA LEU A 47 -4.26 -20.31 0.78
C LEU A 47 -3.21 -19.67 -0.16
N ASN A 48 -2.19 -19.03 0.39
CA ASN A 48 -1.19 -18.24 -0.31
C ASN A 48 0.20 -18.70 0.06
N ASN A 49 1.08 -18.75 -0.94
CA ASN A 49 2.48 -19.12 -0.75
C ASN A 49 3.36 -17.88 -0.47
N VAL A 50 4.56 -18.12 0.06
CA VAL A 50 5.55 -17.10 0.39
C VAL A 50 5.93 -16.29 -0.84
N GLY A 51 6.14 -16.94 -1.99
CA GLY A 51 6.54 -16.26 -3.22
C GLY A 51 5.53 -15.20 -3.67
N ALA A 52 4.23 -15.49 -3.60
CA ALA A 52 3.16 -14.58 -3.95
C ALA A 52 3.14 -13.35 -3.04
N VAL A 53 3.26 -13.54 -1.72
CA VAL A 53 3.27 -12.44 -0.74
C VAL A 53 4.58 -11.64 -0.81
N PHE A 54 5.72 -12.32 -0.99
CA PHE A 54 7.03 -11.67 -1.04
C PHE A 54 7.23 -10.85 -2.31
N LYS A 55 6.53 -11.19 -3.40
CA LYS A 55 6.50 -10.35 -4.59
C LYS A 55 5.94 -8.95 -4.31
N ILE A 56 4.98 -8.83 -3.39
CA ILE A 56 4.42 -7.55 -2.95
C ILE A 56 5.47 -6.77 -2.15
N HIS A 57 6.14 -7.42 -1.18
CA HIS A 57 7.24 -6.80 -0.42
C HIS A 57 8.35 -6.28 -1.32
N GLU A 58 8.80 -7.09 -2.29
CA GLU A 58 9.88 -6.74 -3.22
C GLU A 58 9.52 -5.52 -4.06
N ASN A 59 8.35 -5.55 -4.71
CA ASN A 59 7.90 -4.48 -5.58
C ASN A 59 7.66 -3.17 -4.80
N LEU A 60 7.02 -3.25 -3.62
CA LEU A 60 6.77 -2.06 -2.80
C LEU A 60 8.06 -1.45 -2.26
N LEU A 61 8.99 -2.26 -1.76
CA LEU A 61 10.30 -1.77 -1.29
C LEU A 61 11.08 -1.11 -2.44
N ALA A 62 11.14 -1.77 -3.60
CA ALA A 62 11.82 -1.21 -4.76
C ALA A 62 11.19 0.12 -5.20
N ALA A 63 9.85 0.22 -5.20
CA ALA A 63 9.16 1.44 -5.56
C ALA A 63 9.51 2.61 -4.63
N GLU A 64 9.55 2.37 -3.32
CA GLU A 64 9.88 3.43 -2.36
C GLU A 64 11.36 3.86 -2.47
N ILE A 65 12.28 2.94 -2.81
CA ILE A 65 13.68 3.27 -3.12
C ILE A 65 13.78 4.14 -4.38
N ASP A 66 13.06 3.80 -5.44
CA ASP A 66 13.06 4.60 -6.68
C ASP A 66 12.44 5.98 -6.43
N ARG A 67 11.36 6.04 -5.65
CA ARG A 67 10.76 7.30 -5.20
C ARG A 67 11.74 8.14 -4.36
N SER A 68 12.52 7.53 -3.47
CA SER A 68 13.52 8.25 -2.67
C SER A 68 14.71 8.77 -3.51
N ARG A 69 14.84 8.31 -4.75
CA ARG A 69 15.77 8.83 -5.77
C ARG A 69 15.11 9.82 -6.73
N HIS A 70 13.83 10.15 -6.53
CA HIS A 70 13.02 10.98 -7.43
C HIS A 70 12.79 10.35 -8.82
N ASP A 71 12.84 9.02 -8.93
CA ASP A 71 12.40 8.30 -10.12
C ASP A 71 10.94 7.83 -9.95
N ASP A 72 10.03 8.80 -9.94
CA ASP A 72 8.60 8.55 -9.70
C ASP A 72 7.98 7.66 -10.79
N LYS A 73 8.51 7.70 -12.01
CA LYS A 73 8.05 6.86 -13.11
C LYS A 73 8.33 5.37 -12.83
N ALA A 74 9.57 5.05 -12.45
CA ALA A 74 9.93 3.68 -12.09
C ALA A 74 9.14 3.22 -10.85
N ALA A 75 8.97 4.11 -9.86
CA ALA A 75 8.19 3.83 -8.66
C ALA A 75 6.71 3.52 -8.98
N ILE A 76 6.07 4.28 -9.88
CA ILE A 76 4.70 4.03 -10.33
C ILE A 76 4.58 2.65 -10.99
N ASP A 77 5.51 2.29 -11.87
CA ASP A 77 5.49 0.99 -12.56
C ASP A 77 5.64 -0.18 -11.58
N LEU A 78 6.49 -0.04 -10.56
CA LEU A 78 6.65 -1.02 -9.50
C LEU A 78 5.42 -1.12 -8.59
N LEU A 79 4.81 0.02 -8.23
CA LEU A 79 3.57 0.04 -7.46
C LEU A 79 2.40 -0.62 -8.21
N LYS A 80 2.29 -0.41 -9.54
CA LYS A 80 1.31 -1.13 -10.37
C LYS A 80 1.53 -2.64 -10.33
N GLN A 81 2.78 -3.09 -10.42
CA GLN A 81 3.11 -4.51 -10.28
C GLN A 81 2.80 -5.04 -8.87
N SER A 82 3.02 -4.22 -7.84
CA SER A 82 2.69 -4.58 -6.46
C SER A 82 1.18 -4.71 -6.24
N VAL A 83 0.36 -3.82 -6.82
CA VAL A 83 -1.11 -3.93 -6.81
C VAL A 83 -1.57 -5.19 -7.55
N ALA A 84 -0.99 -5.49 -8.72
CA ALA A 84 -1.32 -6.70 -9.46
C ALA A 84 -0.96 -7.97 -8.68
N ALA A 85 0.17 -7.97 -7.96
CA ALA A 85 0.56 -9.08 -7.08
C ALA A 85 -0.40 -9.22 -5.88
N GLU A 86 -0.81 -8.11 -5.27
CA GLU A 86 -1.82 -8.10 -4.19
C GLU A 86 -3.18 -8.65 -4.68
N ASP A 87 -3.60 -8.28 -5.89
CA ASP A 87 -4.86 -8.73 -6.49
C ASP A 87 -4.89 -10.20 -6.87
N ALA A 88 -3.71 -10.79 -7.12
CA ALA A 88 -3.58 -12.20 -7.45
C ALA A 88 -3.61 -13.13 -6.22
N LEU A 89 -3.59 -12.56 -5.00
CA LEU A 89 -3.69 -13.35 -3.78
C LEU A 89 -5.08 -13.97 -3.65
N ASN A 90 -5.12 -15.19 -3.12
CA ASN A 90 -6.34 -15.83 -2.69
C ASN A 90 -6.88 -15.12 -1.45
N TYR A 91 -8.20 -14.92 -1.40
CA TYR A 91 -8.88 -14.33 -0.25
C TYR A 91 -8.69 -15.20 1.00
N SER A 92 -8.10 -14.63 2.06
CA SER A 92 -7.95 -15.28 3.37
C SER A 92 -8.26 -14.29 4.51
N GLU A 93 -8.69 -14.82 5.66
CA GLU A 93 -8.94 -14.04 6.88
C GLU A 93 -8.10 -14.57 8.05
N PRO A 94 -7.15 -13.79 8.61
CA PRO A 94 -6.78 -12.42 8.21
C PRO A 94 -6.10 -12.37 6.82
N PRO A 95 -6.15 -11.23 6.11
CA PRO A 95 -5.52 -11.10 4.81
C PRO A 95 -4.00 -11.32 4.92
N PRO A 96 -3.37 -11.91 3.90
CA PRO A 96 -1.94 -12.21 3.93
C PRO A 96 -1.09 -10.94 3.82
N TRP A 97 -1.69 -9.86 3.32
CA TRP A 97 -1.07 -8.56 3.13
C TRP A 97 -1.93 -7.44 3.75
N TYR A 98 -1.28 -6.55 4.49
CA TYR A 98 -1.89 -5.32 5.00
C TYR A 98 -0.78 -4.31 5.35
N PRO A 99 -0.94 -3.00 5.08
CA PRO A 99 -2.11 -2.34 4.47
C PRO A 99 -2.13 -2.41 2.93
N PRO A 100 -3.31 -2.18 2.29
CA PRO A 100 -3.43 -2.23 0.82
C PRO A 100 -2.46 -1.30 0.10
N VAL A 101 -1.98 -1.71 -1.07
CA VAL A 101 -0.96 -0.96 -1.84
C VAL A 101 -1.58 0.16 -2.67
N ARG A 102 -2.81 -0.02 -3.16
CA ARG A 102 -3.49 0.96 -4.05
C ARG A 102 -3.45 2.40 -3.56
N PRO A 103 -3.69 2.73 -2.27
CA PRO A 103 -3.63 4.11 -1.82
C PRO A 103 -2.24 4.74 -1.93
N ILE A 104 -1.16 3.94 -1.89
CA ILE A 104 0.22 4.41 -2.11
C ILE A 104 0.39 4.77 -3.59
N LEU A 105 -0.02 3.88 -4.50
CA LEU A 105 -0.03 4.14 -5.95
C LEU A 105 -0.84 5.39 -6.31
N GLY A 106 -2.07 5.48 -5.80
CA GLY A 106 -2.95 6.63 -6.06
C GLY A 106 -2.36 7.94 -5.56
N ARG A 107 -1.64 7.93 -4.43
CA ARG A 107 -0.97 9.12 -3.89
C ARG A 107 0.15 9.59 -4.82
N LEU A 108 0.98 8.67 -5.31
CA LEU A 108 2.07 9.00 -6.21
C LEU A 108 1.56 9.51 -7.57
N LEU A 109 0.52 8.90 -8.14
CA LEU A 109 -0.13 9.39 -9.36
C LEU A 109 -0.71 10.80 -9.20
N LEU A 110 -1.28 11.10 -8.03
CA LEU A 110 -1.79 12.43 -7.71
C LEU A 110 -0.65 13.47 -7.60
N GLU A 111 0.49 13.10 -7.02
CA GLU A 111 1.70 13.94 -6.95
C GLU A 111 2.28 14.21 -8.35
N ASP A 112 2.26 13.20 -9.24
CA ASP A 112 2.63 13.31 -10.66
C ASP A 112 1.58 14.04 -11.53
N LYS A 113 0.46 14.47 -10.93
CA LYS A 113 -0.66 15.16 -11.58
C LYS A 113 -1.45 14.33 -12.59
N ASP A 114 -1.30 13.00 -12.59
CA ASP A 114 -2.20 12.09 -13.29
C ASP A 114 -3.48 11.88 -12.47
N PHE A 115 -4.27 12.95 -12.35
CA PHE A 115 -5.47 12.97 -11.51
C PHE A 115 -6.53 11.97 -11.96
N ALA A 116 -6.60 11.68 -13.27
CA ALA A 116 -7.58 10.77 -13.83
C ALA A 116 -7.25 9.32 -13.46
N GLU A 117 -5.98 8.91 -13.56
CA GLU A 117 -5.58 7.56 -13.17
C GLU A 117 -5.58 7.40 -11.65
N ALA A 118 -5.13 8.41 -10.89
CA ALA A 118 -5.20 8.41 -9.43
C ALA A 118 -6.63 8.19 -8.92
N GLU A 119 -7.61 8.88 -9.51
CA GLU A 119 -9.04 8.70 -9.17
C GLU A 119 -9.48 7.24 -9.38
N LYS A 120 -9.15 6.62 -10.51
CA LYS A 120 -9.51 5.22 -10.79
C LYS A 120 -8.91 4.29 -9.74
N VAL A 121 -7.64 4.49 -9.39
CA VAL A 121 -6.95 3.68 -8.38
C VAL A 121 -7.62 3.80 -7.01
N PHE A 122 -7.96 5.01 -6.57
CA PHE A 122 -8.66 5.20 -5.29
C PHE A 122 -10.08 4.62 -5.29
N ARG A 123 -10.83 4.76 -6.40
CA ARG A 123 -12.17 4.15 -6.51
C ARG A 123 -12.10 2.63 -6.46
N ALA A 124 -11.15 2.02 -7.19
CA ALA A 124 -10.92 0.58 -7.15
C ALA A 124 -10.53 0.07 -5.75
N ASP A 125 -9.79 0.86 -4.96
CA ASP A 125 -9.55 0.51 -3.55
C ASP A 125 -10.84 0.57 -2.74
N LEU A 126 -11.67 1.60 -2.91
CA LEU A 126 -12.92 1.77 -2.16
C LEU A 126 -13.98 0.72 -2.51
N GLU A 127 -13.95 0.14 -3.71
CA GLU A 127 -14.80 -1.01 -4.05
C GLU A 127 -14.50 -2.22 -3.15
N LYS A 128 -13.21 -2.45 -2.84
CA LYS A 128 -12.76 -3.55 -1.96
C LYS A 128 -12.79 -3.16 -0.48
N HIS A 129 -12.49 -1.90 -0.18
CA HIS A 129 -12.31 -1.35 1.17
C HIS A 129 -13.12 -0.07 1.34
N PRO A 130 -14.47 -0.12 1.43
CA PRO A 130 -15.35 1.06 1.34
C PRO A 130 -15.11 2.16 2.38
N ARG A 131 -14.41 1.85 3.47
CA ARG A 131 -14.11 2.78 4.58
C ARG A 131 -12.62 3.07 4.72
N ASN A 132 -11.81 2.78 3.70
CA ASN A 132 -10.38 3.07 3.74
C ASN A 132 -10.16 4.59 3.74
N ALA A 133 -9.77 5.12 4.90
CA ALA A 133 -9.53 6.54 5.10
C ALA A 133 -8.48 7.12 4.13
N ARG A 134 -7.43 6.36 3.81
CA ARG A 134 -6.38 6.82 2.88
C ARG A 134 -6.93 7.00 1.46
N ALA A 135 -7.76 6.05 1.01
CA ALA A 135 -8.37 6.11 -0.31
C ALA A 135 -9.46 7.17 -0.41
N LEU A 136 -10.29 7.33 0.64
CA LEU A 136 -11.29 8.41 0.70
C LEU A 136 -10.62 9.79 0.62
N ALA A 137 -9.58 10.02 1.42
CA ALA A 137 -8.83 11.27 1.37
C ALA A 137 -8.18 11.50 -0.01
N GLY A 138 -7.54 10.48 -0.57
CA GLY A 138 -6.93 10.55 -1.91
C GLY A 138 -7.94 10.84 -3.02
N LEU A 139 -9.10 10.18 -3.01
CA LEU A 139 -10.18 10.42 -3.98
C LEU A 139 -10.70 11.85 -3.88
N ARG A 140 -10.94 12.36 -2.67
CA ARG A 140 -11.34 13.75 -2.44
C ARG A 140 -10.29 14.72 -3.03
N ASP A 141 -9.02 14.47 -2.80
CA ASP A 141 -7.94 15.31 -3.31
C ASP A 141 -7.89 15.29 -4.86
N CYS A 142 -8.09 14.13 -5.49
CA CYS A 142 -8.18 13.99 -6.95
C CYS A 142 -9.36 14.79 -7.53
N LEU A 143 -10.55 14.62 -6.95
CA LEU A 143 -11.76 15.34 -7.38
C LEU A 143 -11.58 16.86 -7.23
N ASN A 144 -10.93 17.30 -6.15
CA ASN A 144 -10.61 18.70 -5.95
C ASN A 144 -9.64 19.25 -7.02
N ALA A 145 -8.60 18.48 -7.37
CA ALA A 145 -7.64 18.84 -8.40
C ALA A 145 -8.27 18.93 -9.81
N GLN A 146 -9.30 18.11 -10.06
CA GLN A 146 -10.11 18.14 -11.28
C GLN A 146 -11.22 19.20 -11.28
N GLY A 147 -11.39 19.98 -10.20
CA GLY A 147 -12.44 21.02 -10.10
C GLY A 147 -13.84 20.48 -9.77
N ARG A 148 -14.00 19.19 -9.44
CA ARG A 148 -15.28 18.53 -9.14
C ARG A 148 -15.64 18.68 -7.65
N LYS A 149 -15.85 19.93 -7.22
CA LYS A 149 -16.02 20.30 -5.80
C LYS A 149 -17.20 19.60 -5.11
N TYR A 150 -18.36 19.54 -5.77
CA TYR A 150 -19.55 18.90 -5.20
C TYR A 150 -19.30 17.42 -4.86
N GLU A 151 -18.66 16.67 -5.76
CA GLU A 151 -18.32 15.27 -5.52
C GLU A 151 -17.24 15.13 -4.44
N ALA A 152 -16.25 16.02 -4.43
CA ALA A 152 -15.22 16.03 -3.39
C ALA A 152 -15.84 16.22 -1.99
N ASP A 153 -16.81 17.13 -1.83
CA ASP A 153 -17.50 17.36 -0.57
C ASP A 153 -18.28 16.11 -0.10
N GLN A 154 -18.89 15.36 -1.04
CA GLN A 154 -19.55 14.09 -0.72
C GLN A 154 -18.56 13.03 -0.21
N ILE A 155 -17.38 12.92 -0.83
CA ILE A 155 -16.34 12.01 -0.38
C ILE A 155 -15.76 12.43 0.98
N ASP A 156 -15.63 13.74 1.24
CA ASP A 156 -15.16 14.26 2.52
C ASP A 156 -16.13 13.92 3.68
N GLN A 157 -17.45 13.98 3.42
CA GLN A 157 -18.46 13.50 4.37
C GLN A 157 -18.30 12.01 4.68
N GLN A 158 -18.04 11.18 3.67
CA GLN A 158 -17.79 9.74 3.86
C GLN A 158 -16.51 9.49 4.67
N PHE A 159 -15.44 10.25 4.40
CA PHE A 159 -14.21 10.22 5.18
C PHE A 159 -14.51 10.50 6.66
N HIS A 160 -15.16 11.61 6.98
CA HIS A 160 -15.51 11.93 8.36
C HIS A 160 -16.44 10.91 9.03
N ALA A 161 -17.36 10.31 8.28
CA ALA A 161 -18.22 9.25 8.78
C ALA A 161 -17.44 7.97 9.14
N ALA A 162 -16.48 7.56 8.30
CA ALA A 162 -15.63 6.41 8.56
C ALA A 162 -14.83 6.55 9.87
N TRP A 163 -14.34 7.77 10.16
CA TRP A 163 -13.62 8.07 11.41
C TRP A 163 -14.51 8.09 12.65
N LYS A 164 -15.78 8.52 12.53
CA LYS A 164 -16.73 8.49 13.66
C LYS A 164 -17.02 7.06 14.14
N VAL A 165 -17.12 6.10 13.22
CA VAL A 165 -17.32 4.68 13.58
C VAL A 165 -16.10 4.10 14.31
N ALA A 166 -14.88 4.44 13.86
CA ALA A 166 -13.63 4.00 14.49
C ALA A 166 -13.47 4.54 15.93
N ALA A 167 -13.88 5.78 16.20
CA ALA A 167 -13.86 6.37 17.53
C ALA A 167 -14.84 5.68 18.51
N VAL A 168 -16.04 5.31 18.04
CA VAL A 168 -17.05 4.63 18.87
C VAL A 168 -16.65 3.19 19.19
N THR A 169 -15.98 2.48 18.27
CA THR A 169 -15.50 1.10 18.49
C THR A 169 -14.32 1.04 19.46
N ASN A 170 -13.37 1.98 19.40
CA ASN A 170 -12.24 2.03 20.34
C ASN A 170 -12.68 2.33 21.79
N ALA A 171 -13.71 3.16 21.98
CA ALA A 171 -14.29 3.43 23.30
C ALA A 171 -14.99 2.21 23.93
N ALA A 172 -15.47 1.27 23.12
CA ALA A 172 -16.08 0.02 23.58
C ALA A 172 -15.04 -1.07 23.88
N ALA A 173 -13.92 -1.09 23.16
CA ALA A 173 -12.82 -2.04 23.38
C ALA A 173 -11.97 -1.73 24.63
N SER A 174 -11.86 -0.46 25.02
CA SER A 174 -11.14 -0.02 26.24
C SER A 174 -11.89 -0.27 27.55
N LYS A 175 -13.10 -0.86 27.50
CA LYS A 175 -13.95 -1.14 28.67
C LYS A 175 -14.09 -2.63 28.98
N ARG A 176 -13.22 -3.49 28.45
CA ARG A 176 -13.17 -4.92 28.77
C ARG A 176 -11.86 -5.28 29.44
#